data_AF-A0A7J9XXD0-F1
#
_entry.id   AF-A0A7J9XXD0-F1
#
_cell.length_a   1.000
_cell.length_b   1.000
_cell.length_c   1.000
_cell.angle_alpha   90.00
_cell.angle_beta   90.00
_cell.angle_gamma   90.00
#
_symmetry.space_group_name_H-M   'P 1'
#
loop_
_entity.id
_entity.type
_entity.pdbx_description
1 polymer ?
#
loop_
_entity_poly.entity_id
_entity_poly.type
_entity_poly.pdbx_seq_one_letter_code
_entity_poly.pdbx_strand_id
1 'polypeptide(L)' 'HVVTVGRTFGGVATGRAVLYIDSSEHVAVAINGGHAAATLGLRPGDQITLRRSFT' A
#
# COMPACT_ATOMS: atom_id res chain seq x y z
N HIS A 1 6.54 -7.55 -0.91
CA HIS A 1 6.69 -6.27 -0.18
C HIS A 1 5.99 -6.40 1.17
N VAL A 2 6.65 -6.05 2.27
CA VAL A 2 5.99 -5.96 3.59
C VAL A 2 5.37 -4.58 3.73
N VAL A 3 4.11 -4.53 4.14
CA VAL A 3 3.32 -3.30 4.30
C VAL A 3 2.71 -3.26 5.70
N THR A 4 2.54 -2.07 6.26
CA THR A 4 1.81 -1.89 7.52
C THR A 4 0.33 -1.62 7.21
N VAL A 5 -0.59 -2.23 7.96
CA VAL A 5 -2.02 -1.90 7.85
C VAL A 5 -2.29 -0.62 8.64
N GLY A 6 -2.88 0.39 8.01
CA GLY A 6 -3.10 1.69 8.60
C GLY A 6 -4.38 2.36 8.11
N ARG A 7 -4.70 3.53 8.67
CA ARG A 7 -5.89 4.32 8.31
C ARG A 7 -5.58 5.43 7.31
N THR A 8 -4.38 6.00 7.38
CA THR A 8 -3.94 7.13 6.55
C THR A 8 -2.46 6.96 6.22
N PHE A 9 -1.97 7.73 5.24
CA PHE A 9 -0.56 7.74 4.84
C PHE A 9 0.38 8.05 6.00
N GLY A 10 0.01 8.99 6.88
CA GLY A 10 0.80 9.40 8.04
C GLY A 10 0.92 8.35 9.14
N GLY A 11 0.25 7.20 9.02
CA GLY A 11 0.39 6.07 9.96
C GLY A 11 1.72 5.32 9.87
N VAL A 12 2.56 5.64 8.88
CA VAL A 12 3.90 5.08 8.69
C VAL A 12 4.91 6.18 8.36
N ALA A 13 6.20 5.94 8.55
CA ALA A 13 7.24 6.89 8.15
C ALA A 13 7.22 7.18 6.64
N THR A 14 7.67 8.36 6.22
CA THR A 14 7.83 8.74 4.81
C THR A 14 8.65 7.69 4.05
N GLY A 15 8.22 7.35 2.84
CA GLY A 15 8.82 6.31 2.00
C GLY A 15 8.42 4.88 2.37
N ARG A 16 7.64 4.67 3.45
CA ARG A 16 7.13 3.33 3.82
C ARG A 16 5.76 3.07 3.21
N ALA A 17 5.50 1.79 2.96
CA ALA A 17 4.24 1.32 2.39
C ALA A 17 3.16 1.12 3.47
N VAL A 18 1.94 1.55 3.14
CA VAL A 18 0.74 1.36 3.96
C VAL A 18 -0.36 0.70 3.14
N LEU A 19 -1.03 -0.30 3.72
CA LEU A 19 -2.28 -0.88 3.22
C LEU A 19 -3.44 -0.23 3.99
N TYR A 20 -4.40 0.35 3.28
CA TYR A 20 -5.52 1.10 3.88
C TYR A 20 -6.77 0.98 3.00
N ILE A 21 -7.90 1.46 3.52
CA ILE A 21 -9.14 1.61 2.74
C ILE A 21 -9.18 3.05 2.22
N ASP A 22 -9.30 3.21 0.91
CA ASP A 22 -9.38 4.53 0.29
C ASP A 22 -10.78 5.16 0.39
N SER A 23 -10.93 6.39 -0.11
CA SER A 23 -12.20 7.12 -0.08
C SER A 23 -13.30 6.50 -0.95
N SER A 24 -12.97 5.51 -1.78
CA SER A 24 -13.90 4.75 -2.60
C SER A 24 -14.16 3.35 -2.02
N GLU A 25 -13.79 3.13 -0.76
CA GLU A 25 -13.98 1.88 -0.02
C GLU A 25 -13.21 0.68 -0.59
N HIS A 26 -12.17 0.91 -1.40
CA HIS A 26 -11.30 -0.14 -1.91
C HIS A 26 -10.06 -0.33 -1.04
N VAL A 27 -9.55 -1.57 -1.04
CA VAL A 27 -8.23 -1.86 -0.47
C VAL A 27 -7.17 -1.25 -1.40
N ALA A 28 -6.37 -0.34 -0.86
CA ALA A 28 -5.33 0.36 -1.58
C ALA A 28 -3.97 0.23 -0.88
N VAL A 29 -2.90 0.30 -1.69
CA VAL A 29 -1.52 0.40 -1.19
C VAL A 29 -0.94 1.74 -1.59
N ALA A 30 -0.34 2.43 -0.64
CA ALA A 30 0.32 3.72 -0.87
C ALA A 30 1.73 3.73 -0.27
N ILE A 31 2.59 4.60 -0.79
CA ILE A 31 3.86 4.97 -0.15
C ILE A 31 3.65 6.35 0.47
N ASN A 32 3.88 6.49 1.78
CA ASN A 32 3.75 7.79 2.42
C ASN A 32 4.73 8.79 1.79
N GLY A 33 4.21 9.84 1.13
CA GLY A 33 5.01 10.81 0.39
C GLY A 33 5.68 10.28 -0.88
N GLY A 34 5.14 9.23 -1.52
CA GLY A 34 5.75 8.62 -2.71
C GLY A 34 4.76 8.05 -3.72
N HIS A 35 5.30 7.35 -4.73
CA HIS A 35 4.54 6.84 -5.87
C HIS A 35 4.49 5.29 -5.87
N ALA A 36 3.43 4.72 -5.28
CA ALA A 36 3.34 3.26 -5.07
C ALA A 36 3.42 2.41 -6.34
N ALA A 37 2.72 2.78 -7.43
CA ALA A 37 2.75 2.00 -8.66
C ALA A 37 4.16 1.93 -9.28
N ALA A 38 4.89 3.04 -9.31
CA ALA A 38 6.29 3.07 -9.76
C ALA A 38 7.21 2.24 -8.85
N THR A 39 7.07 2.36 -7.52
CA THR A 39 7.86 1.58 -6.55
C THR A 39 7.63 0.07 -6.70
N LEU A 40 6.39 -0.34 -6.97
CA LEU A 40 6.01 -1.75 -7.06
C LEU A 40 6.07 -2.30 -8.49
N GLY A 41 6.35 -1.46 -9.49
CA GLY A 41 6.35 -1.83 -10.90
C GLY A 41 4.97 -2.23 -11.45
N LEU A 42 3.90 -1.66 -10.89
CA LEU A 42 2.51 -2.04 -11.18
C LEU A 42 1.86 -1.15 -12.24
N ARG A 43 0.89 -1.73 -12.95
CA ARG A 43 0.02 -1.09 -13.94
C ARG A 43 -1.45 -1.50 -13.73
N PRO A 44 -2.41 -0.72 -14.24
CA PRO A 44 -3.82 -1.14 -14.24
C PRO A 44 -4.00 -2.50 -14.91
N GLY A 45 -4.70 -3.41 -14.25
CA GLY A 45 -4.91 -4.78 -14.72
C GLY A 45 -3.97 -5.82 -14.10
N ASP A 46 -2.89 -5.40 -13.44
CA ASP A 46 -2.01 -6.33 -12.74
C ASP A 46 -2.72 -7.00 -11.56
N GLN A 47 -2.54 -8.32 -11.43
CA GLN A 47 -3.07 -9.07 -10.31
C GLN A 47 -2.16 -8.93 -9.08
N ILE A 48 -2.75 -8.58 -7.94
CA ILE A 48 -2.05 -8.49 -6.66
C ILE A 48 -2.61 -9.54 -5.71
N THR A 49 -1.73 -10.25 -5.01
CA THR A 49 -2.11 -11.17 -3.93
C THR A 49 -1.67 -10.60 -2.59
N LEU A 50 -2.62 -10.45 -1.68
CA LEU A 50 -2.34 -10.11 -0.29
C LEU A 50 -2.22 -11.40 0.52
N ARG A 51 -1.13 -11.52 1.28
CA ARG A 51 -0.90 -12.64 2.20
C ARG A 51 -0.60 -12.07 3.57
N ARG A 52 -1.19 -12.67 4.60
CA ARG A 52 -0.80 -12.37 5.97
C ARG A 52 0.61 -12.92 6.18
N SER A 53 1.52 -12.04 6.59
CA SER A 53 2.83 -12.47 7.10
C SER A 53 2.70 -12.64 8.60
N PHE A 54 3.17 -13.76 9.12
CA PHE A 54 3.44 -13.93 10.54
C PHE A 54 4.95 -13.78 10.67
N THR A 55 5.39 -12.65 11.22
CA THR A 55 6.78 -12.37 11.53
C THR A 55 6.81 -11.70 12.87
#